data_AF-A0AAJ2T9A4-F1
#
_entry.id   AF-A0AAJ2T9A4-F1
#
_cell.length_a   1.000
_cell.length_b   1.000
_cell.length_c   1.000
_cell.angle_alpha   90.00
_cell.angle_beta   90.00
_cell.angle_gamma   90.00
#
_symmetry.space_group_name_H-M   'P 1'
#
loop_
_entity.id
_entity.type
_entity.pdbx_description
1 polymer ?
#
loop_
_entity_poly.entity_id
_entity_poly.type
_entity_poly.pdbx_seq_one_letter_code
_entity_poly.pdbx_strand_id
1 'polypeptide(L)'
;MFDELDPKGMISELCEAFPGVQTEIHYRDDDEYDYLVDDEVCVVFINPCGDNISVDLRGEFTLTCGGEEDVFFPDEEGFEELCEEIRGILGE
;
A
#
# COMPACT_ATOMS: atom_id res chain seq x y z
N MET A 1 -9.02 -16.75 16.20
CA MET A 1 -7.98 -15.74 16.48
C MET A 1 -7.46 -15.44 15.10
N PHE A 2 -7.91 -14.34 14.52
CA PHE A 2 -7.31 -13.87 13.27
C PHE A 2 -5.91 -13.39 13.67
N ASP A 3 -4.89 -13.88 12.98
CA ASP A 3 -3.53 -13.39 13.18
C ASP A 3 -3.51 -12.02 12.51
N GLU A 4 -3.35 -10.97 13.31
CA GLU A 4 -3.19 -9.61 12.80
C GLU A 4 -1.84 -9.56 12.07
N LEU A 5 -1.87 -9.23 10.79
CA LEU A 5 -0.67 -9.00 10.00
C LEU A 5 0.02 -7.73 10.49
N ASP A 6 1.35 -7.69 10.39
CA ASP A 6 2.11 -6.46 10.53
C ASP A 6 2.18 -5.78 9.16
N PRO A 7 1.45 -4.67 8.89
CA PRO A 7 1.38 -4.09 7.55
C PRO A 7 2.74 -3.76 6.96
N LYS A 8 3.67 -3.29 7.80
CA LYS A 8 5.06 -3.04 7.42
C LYS A 8 5.79 -4.31 6.99
N GLY A 9 5.59 -5.42 7.70
CA GLY A 9 6.13 -6.73 7.33
C GLY A 9 5.68 -7.20 5.95
N MET A 10 4.53 -6.73 5.48
CA MET A 10 3.94 -7.11 4.20
C MET A 10 4.55 -6.43 2.98
N ILE A 11 5.51 -5.49 3.12
CA ILE A 11 6.09 -4.76 1.95
C ILE A 11 6.58 -5.71 0.86
N SER A 12 7.25 -6.80 1.25
CA SER A 12 7.78 -7.78 0.28
C SER A 12 6.64 -8.51 -0.43
N GLU A 13 5.68 -9.04 0.33
CA GLU A 13 4.52 -9.74 -0.23
C GLU A 13 3.67 -8.83 -1.14
N LEU A 14 3.50 -7.57 -0.72
CA LEU A 14 2.82 -6.55 -1.49
C LEU A 14 3.54 -6.28 -2.82
N CYS A 15 4.87 -6.13 -2.83
CA CYS A 15 5.61 -5.95 -4.09
C CYS A 15 5.61 -7.22 -4.95
N GLU A 16 5.66 -8.41 -4.34
CA GLU A 16 5.64 -9.70 -5.03
C GLU A 16 4.27 -10.00 -5.67
N ALA A 17 3.19 -9.43 -5.13
CA ALA A 17 1.83 -9.55 -5.67
C ALA A 17 1.64 -8.85 -7.03
N PHE A 18 2.54 -7.92 -7.39
CA PHE A 18 2.50 -7.12 -8.62
C PHE A 18 3.83 -7.17 -9.39
N PRO A 19 4.24 -8.36 -9.88
CA PRO A 19 5.53 -8.55 -10.50
C PRO A 19 5.61 -7.83 -11.85
N GLY A 20 6.35 -6.72 -11.90
CA GLY A 20 6.55 -5.92 -13.12
C GLY A 20 5.96 -4.51 -13.06
N VAL A 21 5.20 -4.21 -12.00
CA VAL A 21 4.82 -2.84 -11.67
C VAL A 21 5.99 -2.16 -11.00
N GLN A 22 6.32 -0.95 -11.44
CA GLN A 22 7.37 -0.16 -10.79
C GLN A 22 6.83 0.35 -9.45
N THR A 23 7.57 0.11 -8.37
CA THR A 23 7.22 0.58 -7.02
C THR A 23 8.31 1.47 -6.43
N GLU A 24 7.89 2.46 -5.64
CA GLU A 24 8.76 3.30 -4.81
C GLU A 24 8.38 3.09 -3.34
N ILE A 25 9.38 3.00 -2.46
CA ILE A 25 9.17 2.77 -1.02
C ILE A 25 9.65 4.01 -0.29
N HIS A 26 8.73 4.65 0.42
CA HIS A 26 8.97 5.87 1.17
C HIS A 26 8.83 5.61 2.67
N TYR A 27 9.80 6.14 3.40
CA TYR A 27 9.79 6.17 4.86
C TYR A 27 9.56 7.60 5.31
N ARG A 28 9.34 7.78 6.61
CA ARG A 28 9.34 9.11 7.19
C ARG A 28 10.63 9.84 6.80
N ASP A 29 10.45 10.97 6.14
CA ASP A 29 11.51 11.90 5.75
C ASP A 29 10.99 13.33 5.93
N ASP A 30 11.86 14.35 5.94
CA ASP A 30 11.54 15.74 6.35
C ASP A 30 10.64 16.51 5.34
N ASP A 31 10.08 15.83 4.32
CA ASP A 31 9.36 16.38 3.18
C ASP A 31 7.92 15.80 3.07
N GLU A 32 7.50 15.33 1.88
CA GLU A 32 6.13 14.88 1.54
C GLU A 32 5.59 13.79 2.47
N TYR A 33 6.47 13.03 3.10
CA TYR A 33 6.16 11.90 3.96
C TYR A 33 6.40 12.14 5.47
N ASP A 34 6.52 13.40 5.93
CA ASP A 34 6.66 13.72 7.37
C ASP A 34 5.44 13.29 8.20
N TYR A 35 4.29 13.08 7.55
CA TYR A 35 3.10 12.54 8.19
C TYR A 35 3.25 11.07 8.61
N LEU A 36 4.23 10.33 8.09
CA LEU A 36 4.60 9.00 8.60
C LEU A 36 5.16 9.12 10.03
N VAL A 37 4.62 8.34 10.96
CA VAL A 37 5.19 8.16 12.30
C VAL A 37 6.45 7.27 12.20
N ASP A 38 7.31 7.31 13.22
CA ASP A 38 8.50 6.45 13.30
C ASP A 38 8.10 4.98 13.07
N ASP A 39 8.72 4.33 12.07
CA ASP A 39 8.46 2.95 11.62
C ASP A 39 7.33 2.73 10.61
N GLU A 40 6.54 3.76 10.25
CA GLU A 40 5.54 3.67 9.18
C GLU A 40 6.17 3.73 7.78
N VAL A 41 5.52 3.10 6.79
CA VAL A 41 6.00 3.00 5.40
C VAL A 41 4.88 3.31 4.43
N CYS A 42 5.19 4.02 3.34
CA CYS A 42 4.31 4.19 2.19
C CYS A 42 4.92 3.49 0.97
N VAL A 43 4.15 2.63 0.32
CA VAL A 43 4.52 1.97 -0.95
C VAL A 43 3.73 2.61 -2.08
N VAL A 44 4.42 3.19 -3.05
CA VAL A 44 3.81 3.84 -4.21
C VAL A 44 3.97 2.96 -5.44
N PHE A 45 2.86 2.57 -6.05
CA PHE A 45 2.81 1.89 -7.34
C PHE A 45 2.67 2.91 -8.46
N ILE A 46 3.60 2.87 -9.41
CA ILE A 46 3.63 3.79 -10.54
C ILE A 46 2.68 3.30 -11.62
N ASN A 47 1.59 4.05 -11.81
CA ASN A 47 0.59 3.76 -12.82
C ASN A 47 0.91 4.54 -14.11
N PRO A 48 1.32 3.88 -15.21
CA PRO A 48 1.64 4.58 -16.46
C PRO A 48 0.40 5.18 -17.16
N CYS A 49 -0.80 4.77 -16.75
CA CYS A 49 -2.06 5.09 -17.41
C CYS A 49 -2.96 6.05 -16.61
N GLY A 50 -2.55 6.46 -15.41
CA GLY A 50 -3.38 7.25 -14.50
C GLY A 50 -2.63 7.79 -13.29
N ASP A 51 -3.37 8.08 -12.22
CA ASP A 51 -2.78 8.45 -10.94
C ASP A 51 -2.02 7.27 -10.31
N ASN A 52 -0.91 7.59 -9.66
CA ASN A 52 -0.17 6.60 -8.86
C ASN A 52 -1.01 6.15 -7.67
N ILE A 53 -0.76 4.93 -7.22
CA ILE A 53 -1.43 4.35 -6.07
C ILE A 53 -0.44 4.41 -4.91
N SER A 54 -0.78 5.07 -3.82
CA SER A 54 0.01 5.06 -2.58
C SER A 54 -0.66 4.16 -1.56
N VAL A 55 0.11 3.30 -0.91
CA VAL A 55 -0.34 2.40 0.14
C VAL A 55 0.42 2.71 1.41
N ASP A 56 -0.25 3.38 2.35
CA ASP A 56 0.25 3.65 3.69
C ASP A 56 0.08 2.38 4.56
N LEU A 57 1.18 1.90 5.13
CA LEU A 57 1.27 0.70 5.98
C LEU A 57 1.41 1.13 7.45
N ARG A 58 0.28 1.40 8.12
CA ARG A 58 0.22 2.15 9.39
C ARG A 58 -0.74 1.54 10.40
N GLY A 59 -0.47 0.30 10.83
CA GLY A 59 -1.42 -0.48 11.64
C GLY A 59 -2.59 -1.01 10.82
N GLU A 60 -3.11 -0.26 9.85
CA GLU A 60 -4.03 -0.71 8.79
C GLU A 60 -3.33 -0.57 7.42
N PHE A 61 -3.97 -1.09 6.36
CA PHE A 61 -3.58 -0.78 4.99
C PHE A 61 -4.46 0.36 4.47
N THR A 62 -3.87 1.49 4.12
CA THR A 62 -4.60 2.63 3.55
C THR A 62 -4.15 2.83 2.11
N LEU A 63 -5.04 2.57 1.16
CA LEU A 63 -4.83 2.82 -0.26
C LEU A 63 -5.32 4.22 -0.61
N THR A 64 -4.55 4.96 -1.39
CA THR A 64 -4.96 6.26 -1.95
C THR A 64 -4.65 6.30 -3.44
N CYS A 65 -5.64 6.69 -4.25
CA CYS A 65 -5.49 6.87 -5.68
C CYS A 65 -6.38 8.03 -6.16
N GLY A 66 -5.83 9.00 -6.90
CA GLY A 66 -6.61 10.13 -7.44
C GLY A 66 -7.30 11.01 -6.38
N GLY A 67 -6.87 10.94 -5.12
CA GLY A 67 -7.48 11.65 -3.99
C GLY A 67 -8.64 10.91 -3.30
N GLU A 68 -8.95 9.68 -3.73
CA GLU A 68 -9.85 8.76 -3.03
C GLU A 68 -9.02 7.86 -2.11
N GLU A 69 -9.58 7.50 -0.95
CA GLU A 69 -8.91 6.71 0.10
C GLU A 69 -9.79 5.53 0.51
N ASP A 70 -9.20 4.33 0.56
CA ASP A 70 -9.82 3.09 1.04
C ASP A 70 -8.95 2.47 2.12
N VAL A 71 -9.59 1.94 3.17
CA VAL A 71 -8.90 1.36 4.34
C VAL A 71 -9.28 -0.10 4.46
N PHE A 72 -8.27 -0.96 4.60
CA PHE A 72 -8.41 -2.41 4.74
C PHE A 72 -7.84 -2.87 6.07
N PHE A 73 -8.49 -3.88 6.64
CA PHE A 73 -8.03 -4.48 7.88
C PHE A 73 -6.66 -5.17 7.71
N PRO A 74 -5.79 -5.11 8.72
CA PRO A 74 -4.48 -5.73 8.71
C PRO A 74 -4.59 -7.24 8.98
N ASP A 75 -5.30 -7.96 8.14
CA ASP A 75 -5.42 -9.42 8.17
C ASP A 75 -5.35 -10.00 6.75
N GLU A 76 -5.33 -11.32 6.62
CA GLU A 76 -5.21 -11.99 5.32
C GLU A 76 -6.33 -11.58 4.35
N GLU A 77 -7.58 -11.47 4.81
CA GLU A 77 -8.72 -11.07 3.97
C GLU A 77 -8.57 -9.62 3.51
N GLY A 78 -8.24 -8.71 4.44
CA GLY A 78 -8.02 -7.30 4.09
C GLY A 78 -6.81 -7.08 3.17
N PHE A 79 -5.75 -7.88 3.29
CA PHE A 79 -4.62 -7.84 2.36
C PHE A 79 -4.99 -8.36 0.97
N GLU A 80 -5.81 -9.41 0.88
CA GLU A 80 -6.35 -9.91 -0.39
C GLU A 80 -7.24 -8.84 -1.05
N GLU A 81 -8.16 -8.23 -0.32
CA GLU A 81 -9.03 -7.14 -0.80
C GLU A 81 -8.22 -5.94 -1.31
N LEU A 82 -7.21 -5.50 -0.54
CA LEU A 82 -6.27 -4.46 -0.96
C LEU A 82 -5.63 -4.81 -2.31
N CYS A 83 -5.15 -6.04 -2.46
CA CYS A 83 -4.50 -6.46 -3.69
C CYS A 83 -5.48 -6.51 -4.87
N GLU A 84 -6.72 -6.92 -4.66
CA GLU A 84 -7.77 -6.91 -5.70
C GLU A 84 -8.08 -5.48 -6.17
N GLU A 85 -8.19 -4.53 -5.25
CA GLU A 85 -8.43 -3.12 -5.59
C GLU A 85 -7.27 -2.52 -6.39
N ILE A 86 -6.02 -2.76 -5.99
CA ILE A 86 -4.84 -2.31 -6.75
C ILE A 86 -4.85 -2.89 -8.17
N ARG A 87 -5.17 -4.19 -8.35
CA ARG A 87 -5.28 -4.80 -9.70
C ARG A 87 -6.38 -4.15 -10.52
N GLY A 88 -7.53 -3.86 -9.91
CA GLY A 88 -8.63 -3.15 -10.56
C GLY A 88 -8.22 -1.77 -11.08
N ILE A 89 -7.43 -1.03 -10.30
CA ILE A 89 -6.92 0.30 -10.68
C ILE A 89 -5.85 0.20 -11.78
N LEU A 90 -4.93 -0.76 -11.67
CA LEU A 90 -3.87 -0.98 -12.67
C LEU A 90 -4.39 -1.61 -13.98
N GLY A 91 -5.57 -2.21 -13.94
CA GLY A 91 -6.18 -2.92 -15.06
C GLY A 91 -5.54 -4.28 -15.35
N GLU A 92 -5.03 -4.96 -14.31
CA GLU A 92 -4.46 -6.32 -14.37
C GLU A 92 -5.49 -7.43 -14.22
#